data_AF-A0A2E4KA49-F1
#
_entry.id   AF-A0A2E4KA49-F1
#
_cell.length_a   1.000
_cell.length_b   1.000
_cell.length_c   1.000
_cell.angle_alpha   90.00
_cell.angle_beta   90.00
_cell.angle_gamma   90.00
#
_symmetry.space_group_name_H-M   'P 1'
#
loop_
_entity.id
_entity.type
_entity.pdbx_description
1 polymer ?
#
loop_
_entity_poly.entity_id
_entity_poly.type
_entity_poly.pdbx_seq_one_letter_code
_entity_poly.pdbx_strand_id
1 'polypeptide(L)'
;MKIFYYITFLIVLFSCKKENVIPNNNVPYYGEIPTLLIENYVNRLYIDLLGREPLDEEMIFEVQYLRDNNVSTESREEIIYKIQNDTSFIEGDSSYKKAYYHRMYDLIKVRLIEGASNGYIKYINNNVWQDYLNDSLAGNMIDANKKLLEFSKLNDVINSENEYMKGNISINELHRRMTYNVIYDDINMNTFNYINAIFDNLIFRYPTSYEFNNCQSMIDDNSTELLMGESGNNKYELGLIICNSNEFTEGLINWSYITYLGRESSIIERDHLMKIFITDNDYQKIQRIILSSDEYAHF
;
A
#
# COMPACT_ATOMS: atom_id res chain seq x y z
N MET A 1 -69.08 -38.85 -27.70
CA MET A 1 -67.89 -38.95 -28.58
C MET A 1 -67.11 -37.64 -28.46
N LYS A 2 -65.95 -37.72 -27.81
CA LYS A 2 -64.82 -36.78 -27.62
C LYS A 2 -65.07 -35.26 -27.80
N ILE A 3 -65.10 -34.57 -26.65
CA ILE A 3 -64.71 -33.15 -26.49
C ILE A 3 -63.26 -33.15 -25.97
N PHE A 4 -62.35 -32.51 -26.70
CA PHE A 4 -60.98 -32.22 -26.25
C PHE A 4 -60.83 -30.70 -26.19
N TYR A 5 -60.70 -30.15 -24.98
CA TYR A 5 -60.23 -28.78 -24.77
C TYR A 5 -58.76 -28.85 -24.35
N TYR A 6 -57.88 -28.30 -25.19
CA TYR A 6 -56.50 -28.02 -24.84
C TYR A 6 -56.45 -26.73 -24.03
N ILE A 7 -56.00 -26.82 -22.77
CA ILE A 7 -55.61 -25.67 -21.95
C ILE A 7 -54.08 -25.64 -21.94
N THR A 8 -53.50 -24.71 -22.69
CA THR A 8 -52.10 -24.29 -22.62
C THR A 8 -51.98 -23.23 -21.52
N PHE A 9 -51.27 -23.58 -20.44
CA PHE A 9 -50.97 -22.67 -19.33
C PHE A 9 -49.69 -21.89 -19.66
N LEU A 10 -49.84 -20.60 -19.98
CA LEU A 10 -48.74 -19.67 -20.23
C LEU A 10 -48.29 -19.08 -18.88
N ILE A 11 -47.12 -19.51 -18.39
CA ILE A 11 -46.49 -18.95 -17.19
C ILE A 11 -45.87 -17.60 -17.58
N VAL A 12 -46.47 -16.51 -17.11
CA VAL A 12 -45.87 -15.17 -17.21
C VAL A 12 -44.99 -14.95 -15.98
N LEU A 13 -43.67 -15.01 -16.18
CA LEU A 13 -42.68 -14.55 -15.21
C LEU A 13 -42.62 -13.01 -15.28
N PHE A 14 -43.26 -12.33 -14.33
CA PHE A 14 -43.12 -10.88 -14.17
C PHE A 14 -41.87 -10.54 -13.35
N SER A 15 -40.88 -10.03 -14.09
CA SER A 15 -40.00 -8.89 -13.82
C SER A 15 -39.38 -8.70 -12.42
N CYS A 16 -38.06 -8.80 -12.43
CA CYS A 16 -37.13 -8.11 -11.52
C CYS A 16 -37.62 -6.68 -11.20
N LYS A 17 -37.65 -6.31 -9.91
CA LYS A 17 -37.89 -4.92 -9.50
C LYS A 17 -36.63 -4.13 -9.83
N LYS A 18 -36.80 -3.11 -10.66
CA LYS A 18 -35.80 -2.10 -11.00
C LYS A 18 -35.33 -1.44 -9.70
N GLU A 19 -34.02 -1.40 -9.49
CA GLU A 19 -33.41 -0.57 -8.45
C GLU A 19 -33.88 0.88 -8.62
N ASN A 20 -34.23 1.50 -7.51
CA ASN A 20 -34.54 2.92 -7.47
C ASN A 20 -33.24 3.70 -7.68
N VAL A 21 -32.86 3.92 -8.93
CA VAL A 21 -31.93 5.00 -9.28
C VAL A 21 -32.65 6.29 -8.92
N ILE A 22 -32.21 6.98 -7.86
CA ILE A 22 -32.73 8.30 -7.50
C ILE A 22 -32.38 9.23 -8.67
N PRO A 23 -33.37 9.70 -9.45
CA PRO A 23 -33.10 10.72 -10.46
C PRO A 23 -32.80 12.03 -9.70
N ASN A 24 -31.72 12.72 -10.07
CA ASN A 24 -31.18 13.91 -9.39
C ASN A 24 -30.33 13.63 -8.14
N ASN A 25 -29.35 12.73 -8.19
CA ASN A 25 -28.18 12.85 -7.30
C ASN A 25 -27.31 14.01 -7.78
N ASN A 26 -27.79 15.23 -7.58
CA ASN A 26 -27.00 16.42 -7.88
C ASN A 26 -25.89 16.51 -6.83
N VAL A 27 -24.65 16.68 -7.30
CA VAL A 27 -23.50 16.97 -6.43
C VAL A 27 -23.86 18.11 -5.47
N PRO A 28 -23.55 17.99 -4.16
CA PRO A 28 -23.80 19.05 -3.19
C PRO A 28 -23.24 20.38 -3.68
N TYR A 29 -23.96 21.48 -3.44
CA TYR A 29 -23.44 22.81 -3.74
C TYR A 29 -22.42 23.19 -2.68
N TYR A 30 -21.14 23.07 -3.02
CA TYR A 30 -20.01 23.29 -2.11
C TYR A 30 -19.68 24.77 -1.84
N GLY A 31 -20.46 25.72 -2.39
CA GLY A 31 -20.25 27.16 -2.21
C GLY A 31 -20.42 27.65 -0.75
N GLU A 32 -20.95 26.81 0.14
CA GLU A 32 -21.18 27.13 1.55
C GLU A 32 -20.21 26.44 2.53
N ILE A 33 -19.25 25.62 2.04
CA ILE A 33 -18.26 24.99 2.93
C ILE A 33 -17.48 26.10 3.66
N PRO A 34 -17.41 26.12 5.00
CA PRO A 34 -16.60 27.10 5.74
C PRO A 34 -15.11 27.05 5.34
N THR A 35 -14.46 28.21 5.22
CA THR A 35 -13.03 28.28 4.83
C THR A 35 -12.14 27.46 5.75
N LEU A 36 -12.45 27.45 7.05
CA LEU A 36 -11.76 26.64 8.04
C LEU A 36 -11.79 25.13 7.71
N LEU A 37 -12.88 24.60 7.14
CA LEU A 37 -12.92 23.18 6.74
C LEU A 37 -12.00 22.91 5.55
N ILE A 38 -11.91 23.84 4.60
CA ILE A 38 -11.00 23.71 3.46
C ILE A 38 -9.54 23.81 3.92
N GLU A 39 -9.22 24.75 4.80
CA GLU A 39 -7.88 24.87 5.41
C GLU A 39 -7.50 23.60 6.17
N ASN A 40 -8.42 23.03 6.96
CA ASN A 40 -8.19 21.76 7.65
C ASN A 40 -7.95 20.60 6.68
N TYR A 41 -8.71 20.53 5.59
CA TYR A 41 -8.52 19.53 4.55
C TYR A 41 -7.14 19.65 3.89
N VAL A 42 -6.74 20.86 3.48
CA VAL A 42 -5.41 21.13 2.89
C VAL A 42 -4.31 20.79 3.88
N ASN A 43 -4.43 21.20 5.14
CA ASN A 43 -3.44 20.89 6.17
C ASN A 43 -3.28 19.36 6.33
N ARG A 44 -4.39 18.64 6.45
CA ARG A 44 -4.40 17.19 6.59
C ARG A 44 -3.75 16.50 5.38
N LEU A 45 -4.03 16.94 4.15
CA LEU A 45 -3.39 16.39 2.95
C LEU A 45 -1.87 16.52 3.02
N TYR A 46 -1.36 17.69 3.36
CA TYR A 46 0.08 17.94 3.44
C TYR A 46 0.73 17.11 4.55
N ILE A 47 0.10 17.00 5.72
CA ILE A 47 0.60 16.16 6.81
C ILE A 47 0.64 14.68 6.40
N ASP A 48 -0.45 14.17 5.81
CA ASP A 48 -0.56 12.76 5.47
C ASP A 48 0.39 12.38 4.32
N LEU A 49 0.52 13.24 3.31
CA LEU A 49 1.29 12.97 2.09
C LEU A 49 2.76 13.41 2.17
N LEU A 50 3.09 14.47 2.90
CA LEU A 50 4.44 15.04 2.99
C LEU A 50 5.05 14.92 4.38
N GLY A 51 4.25 14.69 5.43
CA GLY A 51 4.73 14.64 6.81
C GLY A 51 4.97 16.01 7.44
N ARG A 52 4.43 17.09 6.85
CA ARG A 52 4.54 18.47 7.34
C ARG A 52 3.26 19.27 7.06
N GLU A 53 3.08 20.37 7.76
CA GLU A 53 2.04 21.35 7.43
C GLU A 53 2.39 22.09 6.12
N PRO A 54 1.38 22.62 5.39
CA PRO A 54 1.63 23.48 4.24
C PRO A 54 2.29 24.79 4.69
N LEU A 55 3.14 25.35 3.83
CA LEU A 55 3.63 26.72 3.96
C LEU A 55 2.46 27.71 3.81
N ASP A 56 2.59 28.92 4.36
CA ASP A 56 1.54 29.95 4.28
C ASP A 56 1.08 30.22 2.84
N GLU A 57 2.02 30.28 1.88
CA GLU A 57 1.73 30.47 0.46
C GLU A 57 1.04 29.26 -0.17
N GLU A 58 1.45 28.04 0.20
CA GLU A 58 0.82 26.79 -0.24
C GLU A 58 -0.64 26.75 0.24
N MET A 59 -0.89 27.05 1.52
CA MET A 59 -2.23 27.10 2.10
C MET A 59 -3.13 28.10 1.38
N ILE A 60 -2.68 29.34 1.19
CA ILE A 60 -3.45 30.39 0.52
C ILE A 60 -3.78 29.96 -0.92
N PHE A 61 -2.80 29.43 -1.64
CA PHE A 61 -2.98 29.02 -3.03
C PHE A 61 -3.95 27.84 -3.17
N GLU A 62 -3.78 26.76 -2.39
CA GLU A 62 -4.64 25.58 -2.47
C GLU A 62 -6.09 25.91 -2.09
N VAL A 63 -6.29 26.68 -1.02
CA VAL A 63 -7.64 27.06 -0.58
C VAL A 63 -8.33 27.89 -1.65
N GLN A 64 -7.64 28.86 -2.25
CA GLN A 64 -8.20 29.67 -3.33
C GLN A 64 -8.50 28.82 -4.57
N TYR A 65 -7.60 27.91 -4.95
CA TYR A 65 -7.83 26.98 -6.05
C TYR A 65 -9.08 26.11 -5.82
N LEU A 66 -9.25 25.55 -4.62
CA LEU A 66 -10.45 24.78 -4.28
C LEU A 66 -11.72 25.65 -4.36
N ARG A 67 -11.69 26.89 -3.89
CA ARG A 67 -12.82 27.82 -3.99
C ARG A 67 -13.23 28.08 -5.43
N ASP A 68 -12.25 28.38 -6.28
CA ASP A 68 -12.50 28.70 -7.69
C ASP A 68 -13.02 27.49 -8.48
N ASN A 69 -12.75 26.27 -7.99
CA ASN A 69 -13.18 25.02 -8.60
C ASN A 69 -14.28 24.29 -7.82
N ASN A 70 -15.06 25.03 -7.02
CA ASN A 70 -16.21 24.52 -6.26
C ASN A 70 -15.89 23.34 -5.34
N VAL A 71 -14.64 23.20 -4.87
CA VAL A 71 -14.21 22.15 -3.94
C VAL A 71 -14.61 20.74 -4.42
N SER A 72 -14.70 20.56 -5.75
CA SER A 72 -15.16 19.30 -6.33
C SER A 72 -14.18 18.17 -6.04
N THR A 73 -14.64 16.92 -6.13
CA THR A 73 -13.76 15.74 -6.01
C THR A 73 -12.60 15.79 -7.01
N GLU A 74 -12.84 16.29 -8.22
CA GLU A 74 -11.81 16.48 -9.24
C GLU A 74 -10.78 17.54 -8.83
N SER A 75 -11.21 18.70 -8.32
CA SER A 75 -10.28 19.73 -7.84
C SER A 75 -9.42 19.24 -6.66
N ARG A 76 -10.00 18.40 -5.80
CA ARG A 76 -9.28 17.73 -4.71
C ARG A 76 -8.26 16.74 -5.24
N GLU A 77 -8.64 15.92 -6.22
CA GLU A 77 -7.75 14.97 -6.88
C GLU A 77 -6.55 15.67 -7.53
N GLU A 78 -6.76 16.82 -8.19
CA GLU A 78 -5.69 17.60 -8.82
C GLU A 78 -4.61 18.07 -7.82
N ILE A 79 -5.01 18.52 -6.62
CA ILE A 79 -4.06 18.88 -5.56
C ILE A 79 -3.25 17.65 -5.13
N ILE A 80 -3.92 16.52 -4.89
CA ILE A 80 -3.26 15.28 -4.48
C ILE A 80 -2.28 14.81 -5.57
N TYR A 81 -2.72 14.85 -6.84
CA TYR A 81 -1.90 14.48 -7.98
C TYR A 81 -0.66 15.38 -8.10
N LYS A 82 -0.80 16.69 -7.89
CA LYS A 82 0.31 17.63 -7.84
C LYS A 82 1.31 17.25 -6.74
N ILE A 83 0.85 17.01 -5.51
CA ILE A 83 1.70 16.60 -4.39
C ILE A 83 2.47 15.31 -4.74
N GLN A 84 1.82 14.34 -5.39
CA GLN A 84 2.43 13.06 -5.75
C GLN A 84 3.46 13.16 -6.90
N ASN A 85 3.34 14.16 -7.80
CA ASN A 85 4.07 14.14 -9.08
C ASN A 85 4.93 15.37 -9.38
N ASP A 86 4.70 16.51 -8.74
CA ASP A 86 5.42 17.74 -9.07
C ASP A 86 6.90 17.67 -8.67
N THR A 87 7.77 18.00 -9.62
CA THR A 87 9.23 17.99 -9.50
C THR A 87 9.83 19.38 -9.35
N SER A 88 9.00 20.42 -9.34
CA SER A 88 9.40 21.81 -9.12
C SER A 88 10.11 21.97 -7.78
N PHE A 89 11.10 22.86 -7.74
CA PHE A 89 11.89 23.05 -6.54
C PHE A 89 11.05 23.67 -5.41
N ILE A 90 11.02 23.00 -4.27
CA ILE A 90 10.45 23.51 -3.01
C ILE A 90 11.55 23.49 -1.95
N GLU A 91 11.76 24.63 -1.29
CA GLU A 91 12.73 24.74 -0.21
C GLU A 91 12.36 23.79 0.95
N GLY A 92 13.34 23.07 1.49
CA GLY A 92 13.12 22.01 2.47
C GLY A 92 12.82 20.62 1.87
N ASP A 93 11.95 20.55 0.87
CA ASP A 93 11.50 19.27 0.30
C ASP A 93 12.30 18.80 -0.92
N SER A 94 13.07 19.70 -1.54
CA SER A 94 13.57 19.59 -2.93
C SER A 94 12.45 19.59 -3.97
N SER A 95 11.40 18.78 -3.82
CA SER A 95 10.16 18.84 -4.61
C SER A 95 9.05 18.07 -3.90
N TYR A 96 7.80 18.35 -4.22
CA TYR A 96 6.66 17.61 -3.66
C TYR A 96 6.76 16.11 -3.92
N LYS A 97 7.06 15.71 -5.15
CA LYS A 97 7.27 14.29 -5.50
C LYS A 97 8.29 13.63 -4.57
N LYS A 98 9.45 14.26 -4.35
CA LYS A 98 10.49 13.67 -3.51
C LYS A 98 10.03 13.53 -2.06
N ALA A 99 9.43 14.57 -1.49
CA ALA A 99 8.90 14.53 -0.13
C ALA A 99 7.77 13.50 0.03
N TYR A 100 6.89 13.36 -0.96
CA TYR A 100 5.85 12.32 -0.98
C TYR A 100 6.43 10.90 -0.93
N TYR A 101 7.39 10.59 -1.81
CA TYR A 101 8.01 9.25 -1.81
C TYR A 101 8.85 8.99 -0.56
N HIS A 102 9.46 10.03 0.03
CA HIS A 102 10.12 9.95 1.32
C HIS A 102 9.13 9.60 2.44
N ARG A 103 7.99 10.29 2.50
CA ARG A 103 6.93 10.03 3.47
C ARG A 103 6.38 8.61 3.33
N MET A 104 6.14 8.15 2.11
CA MET A 104 5.70 6.78 1.83
C MET A 104 6.71 5.73 2.33
N TYR A 105 8.00 5.94 2.04
CA TYR A 105 9.07 5.07 2.51
C TYR A 105 9.13 5.02 4.04
N ASP A 106 9.00 6.17 4.72
CA ASP A 106 8.99 6.23 6.19
C ASP A 106 7.76 5.57 6.82
N LEU A 107 6.56 5.77 6.27
CA LEU A 107 5.34 5.10 6.76
C LEU A 107 5.47 3.58 6.71
N ILE A 108 6.01 3.05 5.61
CA ILE A 108 6.21 1.60 5.46
C ILE A 108 7.30 1.09 6.41
N LYS A 109 8.38 1.86 6.62
CA LYS A 109 9.40 1.49 7.61
C LYS A 109 8.85 1.49 9.04
N VAL A 110 8.06 2.48 9.42
CA VAL A 110 7.41 2.55 10.74
C VAL A 110 6.60 1.29 10.98
N ARG A 111 5.87 0.84 9.96
CA ARG A 111 5.03 -0.35 10.03
C ARG A 111 5.83 -1.65 10.08
N LEU A 112 6.87 -1.80 9.26
CA LEU A 112 7.51 -3.08 9.02
C LEU A 112 8.82 -3.28 9.78
N ILE A 113 9.61 -2.22 9.93
CA ILE A 113 10.94 -2.29 10.57
C ILE A 113 11.09 -1.27 11.71
N GLU A 114 10.00 -1.01 12.43
CA GLU A 114 9.94 -0.13 13.62
C GLU A 114 10.52 1.28 13.38
N GLY A 115 10.43 1.78 12.15
CA GLY A 115 10.92 3.11 11.79
C GLY A 115 12.45 3.22 11.77
N ALA A 116 13.16 2.10 11.55
CA ALA A 116 14.61 2.08 11.45
C ALA A 116 15.15 3.21 10.55
N SER A 117 16.04 4.05 11.09
CA SER A 117 16.64 5.14 10.34
C SER A 117 17.61 4.62 9.27
N ASN A 118 17.74 5.32 8.15
CA ASN A 118 18.73 4.96 7.12
C ASN A 118 20.17 4.96 7.67
N GLY A 119 20.44 5.75 8.72
CA GLY A 119 21.73 5.73 9.43
C GLY A 119 21.96 4.40 10.15
N TYR A 120 20.95 3.90 10.85
CA TYR A 120 20.99 2.59 11.51
C TYR A 120 21.13 1.43 10.52
N ILE A 121 20.33 1.44 9.44
CA ILE A 121 20.40 0.42 8.38
C ILE A 121 21.81 0.39 7.77
N LYS A 122 22.39 1.57 7.47
CA LYS A 122 23.77 1.69 6.96
C LYS A 122 24.82 1.21 7.95
N TYR A 123 24.62 1.48 9.24
CA TYR A 123 25.52 0.99 10.30
C TYR A 123 25.58 -0.54 10.30
N ILE A 124 24.43 -1.22 10.31
CA ILE A 124 24.37 -2.69 10.21
C ILE A 124 25.02 -3.16 8.91
N ASN A 125 24.65 -2.52 7.78
CA ASN A 125 25.16 -2.92 6.48
C ASN A 125 26.68 -2.85 6.38
N ASN A 126 27.30 -1.82 6.98
CA ASN A 126 28.74 -1.68 7.05
C ASN A 126 29.39 -2.79 7.89
N ASN A 127 28.77 -3.17 9.02
CA ASN A 127 29.27 -4.27 9.85
C ASN A 127 29.22 -5.61 9.08
N VAL A 128 28.10 -5.89 8.40
CA VAL A 128 27.95 -7.08 7.55
C VAL A 128 28.99 -7.11 6.43
N TRP A 129 29.32 -5.96 5.85
CA TRP A 129 30.39 -5.85 4.84
C TRP A 129 31.78 -6.15 5.41
N GLN A 130 32.09 -5.68 6.63
CA GLN A 130 33.36 -6.02 7.27
C GLN A 130 33.45 -7.53 7.59
N ASP A 131 32.37 -8.14 8.08
CA ASP A 131 32.29 -9.59 8.29
C ASP A 131 32.57 -10.36 7.00
N TYR A 132 31.93 -9.95 5.89
CA TYR A 132 32.16 -10.52 4.57
C TYR A 132 33.64 -10.51 4.17
N LEU A 133 34.33 -9.37 4.37
CA LEU A 133 35.75 -9.24 4.04
C LEU A 133 36.61 -10.17 4.90
N ASN A 134 36.31 -10.28 6.20
CA ASN A 134 37.03 -11.17 7.11
C ASN A 134 36.89 -12.64 6.70
N ASP A 135 35.67 -13.10 6.41
CA ASP A 135 35.42 -14.48 5.97
C ASP A 135 36.05 -14.78 4.60
N SER A 136 35.97 -13.82 3.67
CA SER A 136 36.58 -13.92 2.34
C SER A 136 38.11 -14.05 2.43
N LEU A 137 38.76 -13.21 3.25
CA LEU A 137 40.21 -13.26 3.48
C LEU A 137 40.65 -14.54 4.20
N ALA A 138 39.81 -15.08 5.09
CA ALA A 138 40.04 -16.36 5.77
C ALA A 138 39.80 -17.58 4.86
N GLY A 139 39.24 -17.39 3.65
CA GLY A 139 38.90 -18.46 2.71
C GLY A 139 37.57 -19.16 3.01
N ASN A 140 36.76 -18.65 3.95
CA ASN A 140 35.44 -19.16 4.33
C ASN A 140 34.35 -18.67 3.35
N MET A 141 34.45 -19.08 2.10
CA MET A 141 33.60 -18.55 1.01
C MET A 141 32.11 -18.80 1.19
N ILE A 142 31.70 -19.86 1.90
CA ILE A 142 30.27 -20.16 2.14
C ILE A 142 29.65 -19.07 3.01
N ASP A 143 30.27 -18.74 4.14
CA ASP A 143 29.74 -17.74 5.06
C ASP A 143 29.92 -16.33 4.52
N ALA A 144 31.01 -16.06 3.80
CA ALA A 144 31.16 -14.83 3.04
C ALA A 144 29.98 -14.61 2.08
N ASN A 145 29.59 -15.63 1.29
CA ASN A 145 28.44 -15.49 0.39
C ASN A 145 27.12 -15.21 1.13
N LYS A 146 26.89 -15.81 2.31
CA LYS A 146 25.71 -15.49 3.12
C LYS A 146 25.71 -14.02 3.55
N LYS A 147 26.86 -13.50 4.02
CA LYS A 147 27.01 -12.09 4.39
C LYS A 147 26.81 -11.14 3.21
N LEU A 148 27.28 -11.53 2.02
CA LEU A 148 27.04 -10.76 0.79
C LEU A 148 25.56 -10.67 0.41
N LEU A 149 24.79 -11.75 0.65
CA LEU A 149 23.35 -11.73 0.46
C LEU A 149 22.67 -10.78 1.45
N GLU A 150 23.03 -10.82 2.73
CA GLU A 150 22.47 -9.88 3.73
C GLU A 150 22.82 -8.42 3.43
N PHE A 151 24.05 -8.17 2.98
CA PHE A 151 24.47 -6.85 2.51
C PHE A 151 23.61 -6.35 1.35
N SER A 152 23.30 -7.23 0.38
CA SER A 152 22.43 -6.89 -0.74
C SER A 152 21.01 -6.55 -0.28
N LYS A 153 20.42 -7.35 0.61
CA LYS A 153 19.07 -7.10 1.16
C LYS A 153 18.96 -5.74 1.86
N LEU A 154 19.95 -5.35 2.66
CA LEU A 154 19.95 -4.05 3.34
C LEU A 154 20.12 -2.89 2.35
N ASN A 155 20.91 -3.06 1.29
CA ASN A 155 20.97 -2.08 0.21
C ASN A 155 19.66 -1.98 -0.56
N ASP A 156 18.97 -3.09 -0.79
CA ASP A 156 17.67 -3.10 -1.46
C ASP A 156 16.64 -2.27 -0.69
N VAL A 157 16.65 -2.34 0.65
CA VAL A 157 15.82 -1.48 1.53
C VAL A 157 16.20 0.00 1.36
N ILE A 158 17.49 0.34 1.42
CA ILE A 158 17.92 1.75 1.30
C ILE A 158 17.58 2.32 -0.09
N ASN A 159 17.75 1.52 -1.13
CA ASN A 159 17.55 1.95 -2.52
C ASN A 159 16.07 1.97 -2.93
N SER A 160 15.20 1.25 -2.21
CA SER A 160 13.79 1.09 -2.58
C SER A 160 13.02 2.41 -2.61
N GLU A 161 13.39 3.40 -1.79
CA GLU A 161 12.81 4.76 -1.82
C GLU A 161 12.96 5.40 -3.21
N ASN A 162 14.20 5.45 -3.70
CA ASN A 162 14.52 6.07 -4.98
C ASN A 162 14.03 5.23 -6.17
N GLU A 163 14.10 3.91 -6.06
CA GLU A 163 13.59 3.01 -7.10
C GLU A 163 12.07 3.11 -7.23
N TYR A 164 11.35 3.24 -6.11
CA TYR A 164 9.90 3.42 -6.14
C TYR A 164 9.52 4.78 -6.74
N MET A 165 10.21 5.86 -6.32
CA MET A 165 10.01 7.21 -6.88
C MET A 165 10.22 7.28 -8.40
N LYS A 166 11.15 6.49 -8.93
CA LYS A 166 11.45 6.40 -10.36
C LYS A 166 10.52 5.45 -11.13
N GLY A 167 9.68 4.69 -10.43
CA GLY A 167 8.82 3.67 -11.04
C GLY A 167 9.57 2.39 -11.45
N ASN A 168 10.76 2.14 -10.89
CA ASN A 168 11.54 0.93 -11.18
C ASN A 168 11.01 -0.29 -10.42
N ILE A 169 10.35 -0.06 -9.29
CA ILE A 169 9.69 -1.10 -8.48
C ILE A 169 8.26 -0.69 -8.19
N SER A 170 7.39 -1.68 -7.93
CA SER A 170 6.02 -1.44 -7.47
C SER A 170 5.95 -1.31 -5.95
N ILE A 171 4.77 -0.93 -5.45
CA ILE A 171 4.48 -0.92 -4.02
C ILE A 171 4.62 -2.32 -3.39
N ASN A 172 4.33 -3.38 -4.16
CA ASN A 172 4.48 -4.77 -3.74
C ASN A 172 5.94 -5.09 -3.43
N GLU A 173 6.84 -4.73 -4.36
CA GLU A 173 8.28 -4.97 -4.23
C GLU A 173 8.88 -4.12 -3.10
N LEU A 174 8.37 -2.90 -2.89
CA LEU A 174 8.74 -2.08 -1.73
C LEU A 174 8.40 -2.79 -0.41
N HIS A 175 7.20 -3.35 -0.25
CA HIS A 175 6.82 -4.13 0.94
C HIS A 175 7.63 -5.42 1.09
N ARG A 176 7.94 -6.10 -0.02
CA ARG A 176 8.76 -7.33 -0.01
C ARG A 176 10.16 -7.04 0.52
N ARG A 177 10.84 -6.00 0.03
CA ARG A 177 12.19 -5.62 0.50
C ARG A 177 12.20 -5.25 1.99
N MET A 178 11.13 -4.61 2.47
CA MET A 178 10.97 -4.22 3.87
C MET A 178 10.74 -5.40 4.82
N THR A 179 10.16 -6.49 4.33
CA THR A 179 9.97 -7.74 5.10
C THR A 179 11.09 -8.77 4.87
N TYR A 180 11.89 -8.61 3.81
CA TYR A 180 12.98 -9.51 3.46
C TYR A 180 14.37 -8.92 3.74
N ASN A 181 14.69 -8.71 5.02
CA ASN A 181 16.00 -8.21 5.47
C ASN A 181 16.27 -8.60 6.93
N VAL A 182 17.54 -8.50 7.34
CA VAL A 182 17.96 -8.89 8.71
C VAL A 182 17.30 -8.09 9.82
N ILE A 183 16.88 -6.83 9.59
CA ILE A 183 16.25 -6.01 10.63
C ILE A 183 14.85 -6.54 10.92
N TYR A 184 14.09 -6.86 9.87
CA TYR A 184 12.79 -7.51 10.01
C TYR A 184 12.92 -8.88 10.70
N ASP A 185 14.00 -9.60 10.41
CA ASP A 185 14.30 -10.90 11.03
C ASP A 185 14.66 -10.77 12.50
N ASP A 186 15.45 -9.77 12.88
CA ASP A 186 15.83 -9.50 14.27
C ASP A 186 14.60 -9.12 15.13
N ILE A 187 13.69 -8.31 14.57
CA ILE A 187 12.42 -7.93 15.24
C ILE A 187 11.58 -9.18 15.51
N ASN A 188 11.47 -10.08 14.53
CA ASN A 188 10.61 -11.26 14.64
C ASN A 188 11.32 -12.46 15.29
N MET A 189 12.65 -12.46 15.39
CA MET A 189 13.52 -13.44 16.06
C MET A 189 13.54 -14.87 15.48
N ASN A 190 12.43 -15.42 15.01
CA ASN A 190 12.36 -16.81 14.54
C ASN A 190 11.33 -17.00 13.42
N THR A 191 11.40 -18.15 12.73
CA THR A 191 10.49 -18.50 11.62
C THR A 191 9.02 -18.41 12.01
N PHE A 192 8.63 -18.90 13.19
CA PHE A 192 7.24 -18.89 13.66
C PHE A 192 6.70 -17.46 13.76
N ASN A 193 7.44 -16.57 14.42
CA ASN A 193 7.06 -15.17 14.57
C ASN A 193 7.10 -14.44 13.24
N TYR A 194 8.10 -14.68 12.39
CA TYR A 194 8.20 -14.08 11.06
C TYR A 194 6.98 -14.39 10.20
N ILE A 195 6.54 -15.65 10.14
CA ILE A 195 5.37 -16.04 9.35
C ILE A 195 4.11 -15.33 9.88
N ASN A 196 3.90 -15.33 11.20
CA ASN A 196 2.75 -14.63 11.79
C ASN A 196 2.80 -13.12 11.53
N ALA A 197 3.97 -12.51 11.67
CA ALA A 197 4.17 -11.08 11.47
C ALA A 197 3.96 -10.66 10.02
N ILE A 198 4.38 -11.45 9.02
CA ILE A 198 4.11 -11.09 7.62
C ILE A 198 2.63 -11.17 7.31
N PHE A 199 1.94 -12.20 7.77
CA PHE A 199 0.50 -12.33 7.57
C PHE A 199 -0.27 -11.19 8.26
N ASP A 200 0.09 -10.85 9.49
CA ASP A 200 -0.54 -9.75 10.20
C ASP A 200 -0.20 -8.39 9.56
N ASN A 201 1.09 -8.11 9.37
CA ASN A 201 1.58 -6.84 8.86
C ASN A 201 1.20 -6.60 7.40
N LEU A 202 1.00 -7.61 6.57
CA LEU A 202 0.70 -7.41 5.15
C LEU A 202 -0.74 -7.73 4.77
N ILE A 203 -1.40 -8.67 5.46
CA ILE A 203 -2.72 -9.21 5.08
C ILE A 203 -3.79 -8.91 6.16
N PHE A 204 -3.42 -8.41 7.35
CA PHE A 204 -4.33 -8.12 8.46
C PHE A 204 -5.08 -9.36 8.99
N ARG A 205 -4.42 -10.52 8.97
CA ARG A 205 -4.93 -11.73 9.63
C ARG A 205 -3.78 -12.64 10.00
N TYR A 206 -4.05 -13.62 10.86
CA TYR A 206 -3.13 -14.73 11.07
C TYR A 206 -3.21 -15.77 9.94
N PRO A 207 -2.13 -16.53 9.70
CA PRO A 207 -2.15 -17.64 8.77
C PRO A 207 -3.06 -18.76 9.30
N THR A 208 -3.71 -19.47 8.38
CA THR A 208 -4.33 -20.77 8.71
C THR A 208 -3.25 -21.80 9.02
N SER A 209 -3.59 -22.91 9.69
CA SER A 209 -2.61 -23.97 9.98
C SER A 209 -1.98 -24.56 8.71
N TYR A 210 -2.72 -24.59 7.60
CA TYR A 210 -2.19 -25.05 6.31
C TYR A 210 -1.16 -24.07 5.75
N GLU A 211 -1.51 -22.78 5.68
CA GLU A 211 -0.58 -21.73 5.22
C GLU A 211 0.67 -21.67 6.10
N PHE A 212 0.50 -21.73 7.43
CA PHE A 212 1.62 -21.69 8.36
C PHE A 212 2.59 -22.85 8.13
N ASN A 213 2.08 -24.08 8.03
CA ASN A 213 2.92 -25.26 7.82
C ASN A 213 3.67 -25.19 6.48
N ASN A 214 3.00 -24.75 5.41
CA ASN A 214 3.64 -24.63 4.10
C ASN A 214 4.73 -23.54 4.12
N CYS A 215 4.45 -22.38 4.71
CA CYS A 215 5.45 -21.31 4.88
C CYS A 215 6.63 -21.79 5.71
N GLN A 216 6.39 -22.57 6.76
CA GLN A 216 7.45 -23.11 7.60
C GLN A 216 8.35 -24.06 6.82
N SER A 217 7.78 -25.02 6.08
CA SER A 217 8.57 -25.95 5.27
C SER A 217 9.36 -25.25 4.15
N MET A 218 8.80 -24.18 3.55
CA MET A 218 9.54 -23.35 2.57
C MET A 218 10.77 -22.68 3.19
N ILE A 219 10.69 -22.20 4.44
CA ILE A 219 11.78 -21.46 5.08
C ILE A 219 12.82 -22.41 5.70
N ASP A 220 12.35 -23.40 6.47
CA ASP A 220 13.22 -24.24 7.30
C ASP A 220 13.84 -25.40 6.48
N ASP A 221 13.05 -26.03 5.60
CA ASP A 221 13.46 -27.23 4.86
C ASP A 221 13.82 -26.95 3.39
N ASN A 222 13.52 -25.74 2.89
CA ASN A 222 13.55 -25.39 1.47
C ASN A 222 12.71 -26.35 0.59
N SER A 223 11.60 -26.87 1.13
CA SER A 223 10.70 -27.73 0.38
C SER A 223 9.83 -26.90 -0.56
N THR A 224 9.54 -27.47 -1.74
CA THR A 224 8.60 -26.86 -2.69
C THR A 224 7.18 -27.04 -2.19
N GLU A 225 6.54 -25.95 -1.78
CA GLU A 225 5.16 -25.93 -1.31
C GLU A 225 4.29 -25.02 -2.18
N LEU A 226 2.97 -25.16 -2.02
CA LEU A 226 1.98 -24.30 -2.67
C LEU A 226 1.40 -23.32 -1.64
N LEU A 227 1.44 -22.02 -1.95
CA LEU A 227 0.84 -20.96 -1.14
C LEU A 227 0.12 -19.98 -2.06
N MET A 228 -1.14 -19.62 -1.74
CA MET A 228 -1.92 -18.64 -2.51
C MET A 228 -2.00 -18.92 -4.04
N GLY A 229 -1.90 -20.19 -4.43
CA GLY A 229 -1.95 -20.62 -5.82
C GLY A 229 -0.60 -20.61 -6.56
N GLU A 230 0.48 -20.19 -5.90
CA GLU A 230 1.84 -20.17 -6.45
C GLU A 230 2.77 -21.11 -5.68
N SER A 231 3.79 -21.62 -6.38
CA SER A 231 4.78 -22.52 -5.80
C SER A 231 6.00 -21.73 -5.34
N GLY A 232 6.48 -22.05 -4.14
CA GLY A 232 7.71 -21.47 -3.59
C GLY A 232 8.53 -22.49 -2.80
N ASN A 233 9.82 -22.26 -2.64
CA ASN A 233 10.72 -23.16 -1.92
C ASN A 233 11.72 -22.47 -0.99
N ASN A 234 11.62 -21.15 -0.82
CA ASN A 234 12.51 -20.40 0.04
C ASN A 234 11.84 -19.11 0.54
N LYS A 235 12.48 -18.45 1.50
CA LYS A 235 11.98 -17.22 2.12
C LYS A 235 11.80 -16.05 1.13
N TYR A 236 12.63 -15.96 0.10
CA TYR A 236 12.51 -14.92 -0.92
C TYR A 236 11.27 -15.15 -1.79
N GLU A 237 11.05 -16.38 -2.25
CA GLU A 237 9.87 -16.78 -3.01
C GLU A 237 8.59 -16.64 -2.17
N LEU A 238 8.63 -16.99 -0.89
CA LEU A 238 7.52 -16.72 0.03
C LEU A 238 7.12 -15.24 0.04
N GLY A 239 8.10 -14.33 0.15
CA GLY A 239 7.85 -12.90 0.11
C GLY A 239 7.27 -12.44 -1.23
N LEU A 240 7.74 -13.02 -2.34
CA LEU A 240 7.18 -12.74 -3.67
C LEU A 240 5.73 -13.19 -3.80
N ILE A 241 5.41 -14.41 -3.37
CA ILE A 241 4.06 -14.98 -3.42
C ILE A 241 3.10 -14.10 -2.61
N ILE A 242 3.47 -13.80 -1.36
CA ILE A 242 2.62 -12.99 -0.48
C ILE A 242 2.42 -11.60 -1.08
N CYS A 243 3.48 -10.87 -1.43
CA CYS A 243 3.36 -9.49 -1.90
C CYS A 243 2.70 -9.36 -3.29
N ASN A 244 2.53 -10.45 -4.04
CA ASN A 244 1.81 -10.42 -5.33
C ASN A 244 0.43 -11.09 -5.28
N SER A 245 0.00 -11.54 -4.10
CA SER A 245 -1.31 -12.15 -3.89
C SER A 245 -2.47 -11.14 -3.90
N ASN A 246 -3.68 -11.63 -4.12
CA ASN A 246 -4.91 -10.82 -3.98
C ASN A 246 -5.11 -10.40 -2.52
N GLU A 247 -4.73 -11.28 -1.60
CA GLU A 247 -4.77 -11.08 -0.16
C GLU A 247 -3.88 -9.90 0.27
N PHE A 248 -2.69 -9.76 -0.33
CA PHE A 248 -1.86 -8.57 -0.13
C PHE A 248 -2.51 -7.31 -0.68
N THR A 249 -3.16 -7.39 -1.85
CA THR A 249 -3.89 -6.24 -2.41
C THR A 249 -5.03 -5.80 -1.48
N GLU A 250 -5.78 -6.74 -0.91
CA GLU A 250 -6.78 -6.47 0.12
C GLU A 250 -6.17 -5.80 1.35
N GLY A 251 -5.06 -6.32 1.85
CA GLY A 251 -4.34 -5.76 2.97
C GLY A 251 -3.83 -4.34 2.68
N LEU A 252 -3.27 -4.09 1.50
CA LEU A 252 -2.78 -2.78 1.08
C LEU A 252 -3.90 -1.72 1.05
N ILE A 253 -5.09 -2.09 0.55
CA ILE A 253 -6.27 -1.22 0.55
C ILE A 253 -6.73 -0.98 1.98
N ASN A 254 -6.83 -2.03 2.81
CA ASN A 254 -7.26 -1.87 4.20
C ASN A 254 -6.30 -0.98 5.00
N TRP A 255 -4.99 -1.14 4.78
CA TRP A 255 -3.97 -0.27 5.35
C TRP A 255 -4.16 1.20 4.95
N SER A 256 -4.53 1.46 3.70
CA SER A 256 -4.78 2.82 3.21
C SER A 256 -5.98 3.44 3.92
N TYR A 257 -7.04 2.68 4.16
CA TYR A 257 -8.20 3.13 4.94
C TYR A 257 -7.83 3.41 6.40
N ILE A 258 -7.06 2.53 7.04
CA ILE A 258 -6.63 2.74 8.43
C ILE A 258 -5.74 3.98 8.52
N THR A 259 -4.83 4.15 7.56
CA THR A 259 -3.88 5.26 7.55
C THR A 259 -4.57 6.60 7.34
N TYR A 260 -5.48 6.70 6.37
CA TYR A 260 -6.07 7.99 5.96
C TYR A 260 -7.42 8.28 6.60
N LEU A 261 -8.22 7.26 6.95
CA LEU A 261 -9.56 7.42 7.52
C LEU A 261 -9.69 6.93 8.96
N GLY A 262 -8.67 6.25 9.50
CA GLY A 262 -8.70 5.75 10.88
C GLY A 262 -9.68 4.60 11.11
N ARG A 263 -10.11 3.91 10.05
CA ARG A 263 -11.01 2.75 10.10
C ARG A 263 -10.64 1.70 9.06
N GLU A 264 -11.20 0.50 9.18
CA GLU A 264 -11.09 -0.52 8.13
C GLU A 264 -11.99 -0.20 6.93
N SER A 265 -11.59 -0.72 5.76
CA SER A 265 -12.38 -0.65 4.54
C SER A 265 -13.62 -1.56 4.64
N SER A 266 -14.76 -1.09 4.13
CA SER A 266 -15.93 -1.95 3.95
C SER A 266 -15.71 -2.93 2.78
N ILE A 267 -16.51 -4.00 2.72
CA ILE A 267 -16.42 -5.00 1.65
C ILE A 267 -16.61 -4.36 0.27
N ILE A 268 -17.53 -3.41 0.14
CA ILE A 268 -17.86 -2.75 -1.14
C ILE A 268 -16.70 -1.85 -1.60
N GLU A 269 -16.18 -1.02 -0.68
CA GLU A 269 -15.02 -0.15 -0.95
C GLU A 269 -13.81 -0.95 -1.37
N ARG A 270 -13.53 -2.03 -0.64
CA ARG A 270 -12.40 -2.92 -0.91
C ARG A 270 -12.53 -3.60 -2.27
N ASP A 271 -13.68 -4.22 -2.56
CA ASP A 271 -13.93 -4.87 -3.87
C ASP A 271 -13.80 -3.88 -5.03
N HIS A 272 -14.29 -2.65 -4.87
CA HIS A 272 -14.15 -1.61 -5.89
C HIS A 272 -12.68 -1.24 -6.15
N LEU A 273 -11.93 -0.95 -5.09
CA LEU A 273 -10.53 -0.52 -5.20
C LEU A 273 -9.60 -1.65 -5.63
N MET A 274 -9.88 -2.90 -5.27
CA MET A 274 -9.14 -4.06 -5.76
C MET A 274 -9.20 -4.16 -7.28
N LYS A 275 -10.39 -3.99 -7.87
CA LYS A 275 -10.56 -4.04 -9.33
C LYS A 275 -9.74 -2.97 -10.04
N ILE A 276 -9.66 -1.77 -9.44
CA ILE A 276 -8.83 -0.67 -9.96
C ILE A 276 -7.36 -1.03 -9.83
N PHE A 277 -6.92 -1.46 -8.65
CA PHE A 277 -5.50 -1.74 -8.38
C PHE A 277 -4.97 -2.90 -9.23
N ILE A 278 -5.72 -3.98 -9.37
CA ILE A 278 -5.33 -5.15 -10.19
C ILE A 278 -5.16 -4.75 -11.67
N THR A 279 -5.92 -3.76 -12.15
CA THR A 279 -5.84 -3.30 -13.54
C THR A 279 -4.67 -2.34 -13.75
N ASP A 280 -4.51 -1.36 -12.86
CA ASP A 280 -3.61 -0.23 -13.08
C ASP A 280 -2.24 -0.40 -12.39
N ASN A 281 -2.17 -1.22 -11.34
CA ASN A 281 -1.02 -1.37 -10.44
C ASN A 281 -0.49 -0.02 -9.89
N ASP A 282 -1.39 0.96 -9.75
CA ASP A 282 -1.12 2.32 -9.31
C ASP A 282 -1.68 2.54 -7.90
N TYR A 283 -0.79 2.51 -6.90
CA TYR A 283 -1.15 2.78 -5.51
C TYR A 283 -1.50 4.25 -5.26
N GLN A 284 -0.82 5.17 -5.95
CA GLN A 284 -1.09 6.60 -5.86
C GLN A 284 -2.54 6.90 -6.27
N LYS A 285 -3.10 6.15 -7.22
CA LYS A 285 -4.52 6.24 -7.60
C LYS A 285 -5.47 5.84 -6.47
N ILE A 286 -5.14 4.79 -5.72
CA ILE A 286 -5.93 4.37 -4.55
C ILE A 286 -5.94 5.48 -3.50
N GLN A 287 -4.78 6.10 -3.23
CA GLN A 287 -4.70 7.26 -2.35
C GLN A 287 -5.56 8.42 -2.86
N ARG A 288 -5.48 8.76 -4.15
CA ARG A 288 -6.29 9.84 -4.73
C ARG A 288 -7.78 9.63 -4.50
N ILE A 289 -8.28 8.41 -4.71
CA ILE A 289 -9.70 8.08 -4.51
C ILE A 289 -10.11 8.28 -3.04
N ILE A 290 -9.30 7.81 -2.08
CA ILE A 290 -9.60 7.93 -0.65
C ILE A 290 -9.54 9.40 -0.20
N LEU A 291 -8.46 10.10 -0.55
CA LEU A 291 -8.15 11.44 -0.06
C LEU A 291 -9.04 12.52 -0.68
N SER A 292 -9.57 12.29 -1.89
CA SER A 292 -10.53 13.20 -2.53
C SER A 292 -11.98 12.98 -2.09
N SER A 293 -12.25 12.00 -1.23
CA SER A 293 -13.60 11.71 -0.74
C SER A 293 -14.10 12.75 0.27
N ASP A 294 -15.42 12.87 0.39
CA ASP A 294 -16.06 13.74 1.40
C ASP A 294 -15.79 13.24 2.82
N GLU A 295 -15.65 11.93 3.00
CA GLU A 295 -15.32 11.34 4.30
C GLU A 295 -13.96 11.80 4.80
N TYR A 296 -12.95 11.78 3.94
CA TYR A 296 -11.62 12.29 4.29
C TYR A 296 -11.64 13.81 4.51
N ALA A 297 -12.36 14.53 3.66
CA ALA A 297 -12.40 15.99 3.71
C ALA A 297 -13.27 16.56 4.83
N HIS A 298 -14.14 15.74 5.43
CA HIS A 298 -15.15 16.18 6.41
C HIS A 298 -16.07 17.27 5.84
N PHE A 299 -16.50 17.10 4.58
CA PHE A 299 -17.44 17.97 3.90
C PHE A 299 -18.88 17.44 3.94
#